data_AF-A0A7Y3I9X5-F1
#
_entry.id   AF-A0A7Y3I9X5-F1
#
_cell.length_a   1.000
_cell.length_b   1.000
_cell.length_c   1.000
_cell.angle_alpha   90.00
_cell.angle_beta   90.00
_cell.angle_gamma   90.00
#
_symmetry.space_group_name_H-M   'P 1'
#
loop_
_entity.id
_entity.type
_entity.pdbx_description
1 polymer ?
#
loop_
_entity_poly.entity_id
_entity_poly.type
_entity_poly.pdbx_seq_one_letter_code
_entity_poly.pdbx_strand_id
1 'polypeptide(L)'
;MQAGEQVQQGSWTAPEWLRESPEVLYLRYQAYRRRQAAKLLHVMPREAVRELYATARAWARDRGIHDRRDPMATLHRYALEILPLPPFEVWLEDRKGNAVAHLEEYSYDPHAPQVGRPGRIEVRTFRHQRRSWQASLYVFREGEAWRGFVEFDEGRGAPAYKTANIFREESAGSVKARFLEFDESSLTAFLLSALS
;
A
#
# COMPACT_ATOMS: atom_id res chain seq x y z
N MET A 1 -12.36 -24.23 -15.92
CA MET A 1 -11.05 -24.43 -16.56
C MET A 1 -10.17 -23.25 -16.23
N GLN A 2 -8.98 -23.53 -15.71
CA GLN A 2 -8.00 -22.57 -15.25
C GLN A 2 -7.54 -21.66 -16.40
N ALA A 3 -7.59 -20.35 -16.18
CA ALA A 3 -6.68 -19.41 -16.81
C ALA A 3 -5.90 -18.77 -15.66
N GLY A 4 -4.90 -19.51 -15.19
CA GLY A 4 -3.81 -18.89 -14.45
C GLY A 4 -3.12 -17.98 -15.44
N GLU A 5 -3.37 -16.68 -15.31
CA GLU A 5 -2.56 -15.64 -15.94
C GLU A 5 -1.14 -15.88 -15.41
N GLN A 6 -0.34 -16.57 -16.23
CA GLN A 6 1.07 -16.74 -15.99
C GLN A 6 1.64 -15.34 -15.82
N VAL A 7 2.02 -15.03 -14.58
CA VAL A 7 2.87 -13.90 -14.25
C VAL A 7 4.08 -14.06 -15.16
N GLN A 8 4.14 -13.31 -16.26
CA GLN A 8 5.37 -13.10 -17.00
C GLN A 8 6.29 -12.38 -16.02
N GLN A 9 7.05 -13.17 -15.27
CA GLN A 9 8.16 -12.76 -14.45
C GLN A 9 9.25 -12.22 -15.40
N GLY A 10 9.04 -11.00 -15.89
CA GLY A 10 10.17 -10.12 -16.15
C GLY A 10 10.95 -10.02 -14.84
N SER A 11 12.26 -10.19 -14.90
CA SER A 11 13.18 -10.27 -13.77
C SER A 11 13.19 -8.99 -12.92
N TRP A 12 12.12 -8.74 -12.20
CA TRP A 12 11.97 -7.56 -11.37
C TRP A 12 12.28 -7.92 -9.92
N THR A 13 13.32 -7.32 -9.37
CA THR A 13 13.75 -7.50 -7.98
C THR A 13 13.14 -6.40 -7.11
N ALA A 14 12.56 -6.78 -5.98
CA ALA A 14 12.06 -5.81 -5.02
C ALA A 14 13.20 -4.87 -4.57
N PRO A 15 13.01 -3.54 -4.58
CA PRO A 15 14.00 -2.60 -4.09
C PRO A 15 14.31 -2.87 -2.61
N GLU A 16 15.58 -2.73 -2.23
CA GLU A 16 16.07 -2.97 -0.86
C GLU A 16 15.35 -2.11 0.21
N TRP A 17 14.87 -0.93 -0.20
CA TRP A 17 14.03 -0.04 0.63
C TRP A 17 12.59 -0.53 0.78
N LEU A 18 12.22 -1.71 0.28
CA LEU A 18 10.92 -2.32 0.52
C LEU A 18 11.11 -3.76 1.02
N ARG A 19 10.88 -3.98 2.33
CA ARG A 19 10.86 -5.34 2.92
C ARG A 19 9.57 -6.11 2.57
N GLU A 20 9.02 -5.89 1.38
CA GLU A 20 7.86 -6.61 0.86
C GLU A 20 8.29 -7.42 -0.37
N SER A 21 7.79 -8.65 -0.48
CA SER A 21 8.11 -9.49 -1.65
C SER A 21 7.43 -8.94 -2.91
N PRO A 22 7.96 -9.23 -4.11
CA PRO A 22 7.32 -8.85 -5.38
C PRO A 22 5.86 -9.31 -5.48
N GLU A 23 5.53 -10.48 -4.95
CA GLU A 23 4.16 -11.02 -4.96
C GLU A 23 3.21 -10.15 -4.12
N VAL A 24 3.67 -9.71 -2.94
CA VAL A 24 2.87 -8.84 -2.07
C VAL A 24 2.62 -7.49 -2.75
N LEU A 25 3.65 -6.94 -3.39
CA LEU A 25 3.52 -5.70 -4.16
C LEU A 25 2.53 -5.82 -5.31
N TYR A 26 2.60 -6.91 -6.06
CA TYR A 26 1.68 -7.14 -7.17
C TYR A 26 0.24 -7.31 -6.67
N LEU A 27 0.03 -8.01 -5.55
CA LEU A 27 -1.28 -8.11 -4.91
C LEU A 27 -1.81 -6.74 -4.47
N ARG A 28 -0.95 -5.87 -3.93
CA ARG A 28 -1.33 -4.49 -3.58
C ARG A 28 -1.71 -3.66 -4.79
N TYR A 29 -0.97 -3.80 -5.88
CA TYR A 29 -1.29 -3.13 -7.15
C TYR A 29 -2.65 -3.61 -7.70
N GLN A 30 -2.90 -4.92 -7.71
CA GLN A 30 -4.20 -5.47 -8.10
C GLN A 30 -5.34 -4.95 -7.22
N ALA A 31 -5.11 -4.83 -5.91
CA ALA A 31 -6.07 -4.22 -4.99
C ALA A 31 -6.29 -2.72 -5.28
N TYR A 32 -5.23 -1.97 -5.58
CA TYR A 32 -5.30 -0.58 -6.02
C TYR A 32 -6.18 -0.45 -7.27
N ARG A 33 -5.93 -1.25 -8.31
CA ARG A 33 -6.72 -1.22 -9.55
C ARG A 33 -8.21 -1.44 -9.28
N ARG A 34 -8.56 -2.44 -8.45
CA ARG A 34 -9.94 -2.74 -8.07
C ARG A 34 -10.60 -1.57 -7.34
N ARG A 35 -9.88 -0.92 -6.42
CA ARG A 35 -10.39 0.27 -5.72
C ARG A 35 -10.62 1.44 -6.67
N GLN A 36 -9.71 1.71 -7.60
CA GLN A 36 -9.92 2.77 -8.60
C GLN A 36 -11.17 2.50 -9.45
N ALA A 37 -11.37 1.26 -9.89
CA ALA A 37 -12.58 0.86 -10.60
C ALA A 37 -13.86 1.06 -9.75
N ALA A 38 -13.82 0.68 -8.47
CA ALA A 38 -14.95 0.90 -7.56
C ALA A 38 -15.26 2.39 -7.36
N LYS A 39 -14.23 3.22 -7.13
CA LYS A 39 -14.36 4.66 -6.96
C LYS A 39 -14.98 5.33 -8.18
N LEU A 40 -14.58 4.94 -9.38
CA LEU A 40 -15.19 5.43 -10.62
C LEU A 40 -16.71 5.20 -10.60
N LEU A 41 -17.15 3.97 -10.31
CA LEU A 41 -18.57 3.64 -10.28
C LEU A 41 -19.35 4.42 -9.22
N HIS A 42 -18.69 4.81 -8.12
CA HIS A 42 -19.30 5.56 -7.04
C HIS A 42 -19.49 7.06 -7.37
N VAL A 43 -18.60 7.64 -8.16
CA VAL A 43 -18.67 9.07 -8.54
C VAL A 43 -19.53 9.32 -9.78
N MET A 44 -19.84 8.29 -10.56
CA MET A 44 -20.66 8.39 -11.75
C MET A 44 -22.15 8.59 -11.43
N PRO A 45 -22.89 9.37 -12.23
CA PRO A 45 -24.34 9.44 -12.13
C PRO A 45 -24.96 8.07 -12.48
N ARG A 46 -26.12 7.77 -11.88
CA ARG A 46 -26.77 6.45 -12.01
C ARG A 46 -27.10 6.11 -13.46
N GLU A 47 -27.47 7.11 -14.26
CA GLU A 47 -27.79 6.99 -15.68
C GLU A 47 -26.58 6.50 -16.46
N ALA A 48 -25.41 7.10 -16.23
CA ALA A 48 -24.15 6.69 -16.86
C ALA A 48 -23.70 5.28 -16.43
N VAL A 49 -23.94 4.90 -15.16
CA VAL A 49 -23.66 3.52 -14.69
C VAL A 49 -24.52 2.49 -15.44
N ARG A 50 -25.79 2.81 -15.74
CA ARG A 50 -26.68 1.91 -16.49
C ARG A 50 -26.21 1.68 -17.93
N GLU A 51 -25.79 2.75 -18.61
CA GLU A 51 -25.21 2.67 -19.95
C GLU A 51 -23.88 1.89 -19.96
N LEU A 52 -23.03 2.17 -18.97
CA LEU A 52 -21.77 1.46 -18.80
C LEU A 52 -22.00 -0.05 -18.58
N TYR A 53 -23.02 -0.40 -17.78
CA TYR A 53 -23.40 -1.79 -17.56
C TYR A 53 -23.95 -2.48 -18.82
N ALA A 54 -24.74 -1.78 -19.64
CA ALA A 54 -25.20 -2.33 -20.91
C ALA A 54 -24.02 -2.67 -21.83
N THR A 55 -23.03 -1.79 -21.90
CA THR A 55 -21.79 -1.98 -22.65
C THR A 55 -20.95 -3.11 -22.08
N ALA A 56 -20.77 -3.16 -20.76
CA ALA A 56 -20.06 -4.22 -20.05
C ALA A 56 -20.68 -5.61 -20.33
N ARG A 57 -22.02 -5.70 -20.42
CA ARG A 57 -22.69 -6.96 -20.76
C ARG A 57 -22.42 -7.41 -22.19
N ALA A 58 -22.41 -6.50 -23.16
CA ALA A 58 -22.08 -6.84 -24.55
C ALA A 58 -20.63 -7.36 -24.63
N TRP A 59 -19.70 -6.58 -24.08
CA TRP A 59 -18.29 -6.95 -23.94
C TRP A 59 -18.08 -8.33 -23.29
N ALA A 60 -18.79 -8.63 -22.20
CA ALA A 60 -18.65 -9.91 -21.50
C ALA A 60 -19.21 -11.10 -22.30
N ARG A 61 -20.27 -10.89 -23.09
CA ARG A 61 -20.80 -11.92 -24.01
C ARG A 61 -19.79 -12.22 -25.11
N ASP A 62 -19.23 -11.19 -25.72
CA ASP A 62 -18.28 -11.34 -26.84
C ASP A 62 -17.02 -12.09 -26.41
N ARG A 63 -16.60 -11.95 -25.15
CA ARG A 63 -15.43 -12.63 -24.58
C ARG A 63 -15.75 -13.97 -23.90
N GLY A 64 -17.02 -14.37 -23.81
CA GLY A 64 -17.43 -15.59 -23.09
C GLY A 64 -17.21 -15.55 -21.57
N ILE A 65 -17.05 -14.35 -20.98
CA ILE A 65 -16.75 -14.14 -19.55
C ILE A 65 -18.04 -13.89 -18.75
N HIS A 66 -19.21 -14.14 -19.36
CA HIS A 66 -20.49 -13.76 -18.80
C HIS A 66 -20.81 -14.52 -17.50
N ASP A 67 -20.67 -13.83 -16.37
CA ASP A 67 -21.12 -14.31 -15.07
C ASP A 67 -22.55 -13.81 -14.81
N ARG A 68 -23.54 -14.70 -14.95
CA ARG A 68 -24.96 -14.37 -14.69
C ARG A 68 -25.27 -14.20 -13.21
N ARG A 69 -24.38 -14.67 -12.32
CA ARG A 69 -24.63 -14.68 -10.86
C ARG A 69 -24.19 -13.39 -10.20
N ASP A 70 -23.25 -12.66 -10.79
CA ASP A 70 -22.77 -11.38 -10.27
C ASP A 70 -22.70 -10.28 -11.36
N PRO A 71 -23.82 -9.56 -11.57
CA PRO A 71 -23.89 -8.38 -12.43
C PRO A 71 -22.81 -7.32 -12.12
N MET A 72 -22.50 -7.11 -10.83
CA MET A 72 -21.54 -6.11 -10.42
C MET A 72 -20.11 -6.55 -10.72
N ALA A 73 -19.78 -7.84 -10.59
CA ALA A 73 -18.48 -8.35 -11.02
C ALA A 73 -18.22 -8.10 -12.52
N THR A 74 -19.24 -8.24 -13.38
CA THR A 74 -19.10 -7.93 -14.81
C THR A 74 -18.77 -6.45 -15.03
N LEU A 75 -19.48 -5.56 -14.33
CA LEU A 75 -19.25 -4.12 -14.42
C LEU A 75 -17.86 -3.72 -13.90
N HIS A 76 -17.44 -4.27 -12.76
CA HIS A 76 -16.11 -4.02 -12.19
C HIS A 76 -14.98 -4.50 -13.10
N ARG A 77 -15.11 -5.69 -13.72
CA ARG A 77 -14.13 -6.20 -14.69
C ARG A 77 -14.04 -5.31 -15.92
N TYR A 78 -15.18 -4.84 -16.41
CA TYR A 78 -15.18 -3.91 -17.54
C TYR A 78 -14.55 -2.57 -17.18
N ALA A 79 -14.87 -2.02 -16.00
CA ALA A 79 -14.25 -0.78 -15.51
C ALA A 79 -12.71 -0.91 -15.41
N LEU A 80 -12.19 -2.07 -14.97
CA LEU A 80 -10.76 -2.35 -14.92
C LEU A 80 -10.06 -2.41 -16.29
N GLU A 81 -10.82 -2.72 -17.35
CA GLU A 81 -10.33 -2.79 -18.73
C GLU A 81 -10.25 -1.38 -19.35
N ILE A 82 -11.27 -0.55 -19.11
CA ILE A 82 -11.38 0.76 -19.77
C ILE A 82 -10.64 1.86 -19.02
N LEU A 83 -10.38 1.69 -17.73
CA LEU A 83 -9.68 2.69 -16.96
C LEU A 83 -8.20 2.75 -17.39
N PRO A 84 -7.67 3.95 -17.74
CA PRO A 84 -6.26 4.12 -18.05
C PRO A 84 -5.44 4.11 -16.75
N LEU A 85 -5.37 2.95 -16.09
CA LEU A 85 -4.62 2.77 -14.85
C LEU A 85 -3.12 2.73 -15.17
N PRO A 86 -2.28 3.32 -14.30
CA PRO A 86 -0.84 3.29 -14.50
C PRO A 86 -0.33 1.85 -14.53
N PRO A 87 0.65 1.51 -15.39
CA PRO A 87 1.37 0.24 -15.32
C PRO A 87 1.98 0.02 -13.93
N PHE A 88 2.28 -1.24 -13.60
CA PHE A 88 2.78 -1.63 -12.27
C PHE A 88 4.03 -0.83 -11.86
N GLU A 89 4.96 -0.64 -12.79
CA GLU A 89 6.24 0.04 -12.58
C GLU A 89 6.03 1.53 -12.27
N VAL A 90 5.09 2.16 -12.98
CA VAL A 90 4.72 3.57 -12.78
C VAL A 90 4.02 3.74 -11.43
N TRP A 91 3.09 2.86 -11.10
CA TRP A 91 2.42 2.84 -9.80
C TRP A 91 3.42 2.64 -8.65
N LEU A 92 4.43 1.80 -8.86
CA LEU A 92 5.43 1.52 -7.84
C LEU A 92 6.34 2.72 -7.57
N GLU A 93 6.81 3.41 -8.61
CA GLU A 93 7.64 4.61 -8.44
C GLU A 93 6.82 5.74 -7.80
N ASP A 94 5.55 5.89 -8.18
CA ASP A 94 4.65 6.83 -7.50
C ASP A 94 4.47 6.49 -6.03
N ARG A 95 4.26 5.21 -5.69
CA ARG A 95 4.16 4.76 -4.30
C ARG A 95 5.42 5.05 -3.49
N LYS A 96 6.60 4.96 -4.10
CA LYS A 96 7.87 5.30 -3.45
C LYS A 96 7.94 6.78 -3.08
N GLY A 97 7.52 7.67 -4.00
CA GLY A 97 7.45 9.11 -3.75
C GLY A 97 6.33 9.51 -2.78
N ASN A 98 5.22 8.79 -2.82
CA ASN A 98 3.95 9.16 -2.18
C ASN A 98 3.45 8.09 -1.19
N ALA A 99 4.36 7.47 -0.43
CA ALA A 99 4.05 6.34 0.45
C ALA A 99 2.91 6.63 1.45
N VAL A 100 2.83 7.86 1.98
CA VAL A 100 1.75 8.31 2.88
C VAL A 100 0.39 8.25 2.17
N ALA A 101 0.27 8.86 0.99
CA ALA A 101 -0.99 8.91 0.25
C ALA A 101 -1.50 7.51 -0.11
N HIS A 102 -0.62 6.62 -0.55
CA HIS A 102 -0.97 5.23 -0.88
C HIS A 102 -1.41 4.43 0.34
N LEU A 103 -0.82 4.70 1.51
CA LEU A 103 -1.19 4.03 2.74
C LEU A 103 -2.53 4.54 3.28
N GLU A 104 -2.73 5.86 3.29
CA GLU A 104 -3.98 6.47 3.75
C GLU A 104 -5.15 6.07 2.86
N GLU A 105 -4.96 6.04 1.53
CA GLU A 105 -5.98 5.58 0.59
C GLU A 105 -6.48 4.17 0.91
N TYR A 106 -5.61 3.29 1.41
CA TYR A 106 -5.98 1.93 1.79
C TYR A 106 -6.86 1.91 3.06
N SER A 107 -6.65 2.85 3.97
CA SER A 107 -7.32 2.88 5.28
C SER A 107 -8.71 3.52 5.27
N TYR A 108 -9.07 4.26 4.21
CA TYR A 108 -10.41 4.84 4.03
C TYR A 108 -11.43 3.88 3.38
N ASP A 109 -11.04 2.65 3.05
CA ASP A 109 -11.99 1.63 2.59
C ASP A 109 -12.79 1.11 3.80
N PRO A 110 -14.13 1.23 3.83
CA PRO A 110 -14.97 0.74 4.93
C PRO A 110 -14.84 -0.78 5.17
N HIS A 111 -14.32 -1.51 4.19
CA HIS A 111 -14.04 -2.94 4.26
C HIS A 111 -12.55 -3.27 4.46
N ALA A 112 -11.68 -2.27 4.61
CA ALA A 112 -10.29 -2.53 4.96
C ALA A 112 -10.20 -3.16 6.35
N PRO A 113 -9.31 -4.14 6.57
CA PRO A 113 -9.00 -4.62 7.90
C PRO A 113 -8.60 -3.43 8.79
N GLN A 114 -9.35 -3.20 9.87
CA GLN A 114 -9.12 -2.07 10.79
C GLN A 114 -7.75 -2.10 11.47
N VAL A 115 -7.06 -3.25 11.42
CA VAL A 115 -5.64 -3.39 11.73
C VAL A 115 -4.93 -3.75 10.42
N GLY A 116 -4.53 -2.72 9.68
CA GLY A 116 -3.70 -2.91 8.49
C GLY A 116 -2.30 -3.39 8.88
N ARG A 117 -1.73 -4.32 8.11
CA ARG A 117 -0.29 -4.65 8.23
C ARG A 117 0.51 -3.33 8.13
N PRO A 118 1.40 -3.01 9.09
CA PRO A 118 2.10 -1.74 9.10
C PRO A 118 2.82 -1.46 7.79
N GLY A 119 2.62 -0.26 7.25
CA GLY A 119 3.30 0.23 6.05
C GLY A 119 4.53 1.07 6.44
N ARG A 120 5.66 0.83 5.77
CA ARG A 120 6.84 1.69 5.91
C ARG A 120 6.64 2.96 5.08
N ILE A 121 6.85 4.13 5.69
CA ILE A 121 6.62 5.43 5.02
C ILE A 121 7.82 6.37 5.03
N GLU A 122 8.83 6.11 5.85
CA GLU A 122 10.06 6.91 5.93
C GLU A 122 11.24 6.10 6.44
N VAL A 123 12.45 6.46 6.01
CA VAL A 123 13.70 5.84 6.42
C VAL A 123 14.74 6.93 6.67
N ARG A 124 15.39 6.87 7.82
CA ARG A 124 16.51 7.75 8.17
C ARG A 124 17.73 6.94 8.53
N THR A 125 18.91 7.50 8.26
CA THR A 125 20.18 6.91 8.69
C THR A 125 20.83 7.82 9.73
N PHE A 126 21.47 7.21 10.73
CA PHE A 126 22.21 7.92 11.76
C PHE A 126 23.37 7.07 12.27
N ARG A 127 24.29 7.66 13.03
CA ARG A 127 25.44 6.94 13.60
C ARG A 127 25.31 6.80 15.12
N HIS A 128 25.57 5.60 15.61
CA HIS A 128 25.70 5.32 17.03
C HIS A 128 26.88 4.38 17.27
N GLN A 129 27.79 4.74 18.18
CA GLN A 129 29.00 3.94 18.51
C GLN A 129 29.82 3.50 17.29
N ARG A 130 30.04 4.41 16.32
CA ARG A 130 30.75 4.14 15.04
C ARG A 130 30.04 3.14 14.10
N ARG A 131 28.82 2.72 14.43
CA ARG A 131 27.96 1.90 13.58
C ARG A 131 26.94 2.78 12.86
N SER A 132 26.61 2.40 11.63
CA SER A 132 25.54 3.04 10.86
C SER A 132 24.25 2.31 11.13
N TRP A 133 23.22 3.05 11.54
CA TRP A 133 21.91 2.53 11.84
C TRP A 133 20.89 3.10 10.86
N GLN A 134 19.93 2.27 10.48
CA GLN A 134 18.76 2.66 9.72
C GLN A 134 17.55 2.65 10.66
N ALA A 135 16.87 3.79 10.77
CA ALA A 135 15.58 3.94 11.45
C ALA A 135 14.47 3.98 10.41
N SER A 136 13.66 2.92 10.36
CA SER A 136 12.51 2.79 9.47
C SER A 136 11.22 3.08 10.23
N LEU A 137 10.44 4.05 9.78
CA LEU A 137 9.13 4.37 10.35
C LEU A 137 8.05 3.48 9.73
N TYR A 138 7.33 2.75 10.58
CA TYR A 138 6.16 1.97 10.21
C TYR A 138 4.90 2.55 10.84
N VAL A 139 3.83 2.59 10.07
CA VAL A 139 2.54 3.14 10.49
C VAL A 139 1.38 2.25 10.08
N PHE A 140 0.30 2.32 10.85
CA PHE A 140 -0.95 1.63 10.58
C PHE A 140 -2.12 2.40 11.19
N ARG A 141 -3.31 2.19 10.64
CA ARG A 141 -4.55 2.70 11.22
C ARG A 141 -5.00 1.78 12.34
N GLU A 142 -5.45 2.36 13.45
CA GLU A 142 -6.13 1.66 14.54
C GLU A 142 -7.29 2.54 15.03
N GLY A 143 -8.52 2.14 14.68
CA GLY A 143 -9.71 2.96 14.92
C GLY A 143 -9.60 4.33 14.26
N GLU A 144 -9.80 5.38 15.05
CA GLU A 144 -9.74 6.78 14.58
C GLU A 144 -8.34 7.41 14.61
N ALA A 145 -7.30 6.65 14.95
CA ALA A 145 -5.93 7.15 15.01
C ALA A 145 -4.96 6.37 14.10
N TRP A 146 -3.94 7.07 13.62
CA TRP A 146 -2.74 6.46 13.06
C TRP A 146 -1.73 6.22 14.16
N ARG A 147 -1.26 4.97 14.26
CA ARG A 147 -0.17 4.60 15.15
C ARG A 147 1.07 4.28 14.36
N GLY A 148 2.21 4.36 15.03
CA GLY A 148 3.47 3.97 14.44
C GLY A 148 4.53 3.60 15.45
N PHE A 149 5.52 2.87 14.96
CA PHE A 149 6.72 2.47 15.69
C PHE A 149 7.94 2.64 14.78
N VAL A 150 9.13 2.66 15.38
CA VAL A 150 10.40 2.71 14.66
C VAL A 150 11.06 1.35 14.73
N GLU A 151 11.49 0.85 13.58
CA GLU A 151 12.34 -0.33 13.46
C GLU A 151 13.77 0.14 13.19
N PHE A 152 14.72 -0.35 13.98
CA PHE A 152 16.14 -0.08 13.85
C PHE A 152 16.87 -1.31 13.32
N ASP A 153 17.73 -1.13 12.32
CA ASP A 153 18.64 -2.18 11.87
C ASP A 153 20.00 -1.62 11.47
N GLU A 154 21.05 -2.42 11.64
CA GLU A 154 22.43 -2.07 11.25
C GLU A 154 22.73 -2.43 9.78
N GLY A 155 21.74 -2.92 9.03
CA GLY A 155 21.95 -3.62 7.76
C GLY A 155 22.70 -4.95 7.91
N ARG A 156 23.02 -5.60 6.78
CA ARG A 156 23.90 -6.78 6.69
C ARG A 156 23.50 -8.01 7.53
N GLY A 157 22.20 -8.26 7.69
CA GLY A 157 21.69 -9.46 8.36
C GLY A 157 21.70 -9.40 9.89
N ALA A 158 21.95 -8.22 10.49
CA ALA A 158 21.74 -8.00 11.91
C ALA A 158 20.23 -8.08 12.27
N PRO A 159 19.89 -8.46 13.52
CA PRO A 159 18.51 -8.39 14.00
C PRO A 159 17.95 -6.98 13.88
N ALA A 160 16.67 -6.88 13.55
CA ALA A 160 15.94 -5.62 13.60
C ALA A 160 15.28 -5.45 14.98
N TYR A 161 15.42 -4.26 15.56
CA TYR A 161 14.88 -3.91 16.88
C TYR A 161 13.71 -2.96 16.72
N LYS A 162 12.64 -3.14 17.50
CA LYS A 162 11.41 -2.35 17.35
C LYS A 162 11.08 -1.63 18.64
N THR A 163 10.70 -0.36 18.53
CA THR A 163 10.07 0.35 19.64
C THR A 163 8.65 -0.16 19.86
N ALA A 164 8.05 0.21 21.00
CA ALA A 164 6.60 0.22 21.14
C ALA A 164 5.94 1.20 20.13
N ASN A 165 4.61 1.22 20.09
CA ASN A 165 3.85 2.20 19.32
C ASN A 165 3.96 3.59 19.98
N ILE A 166 5.00 4.34 19.61
CA ILE A 166 5.33 5.66 20.19
C ILE A 166 4.60 6.82 19.51
N PHE A 167 3.95 6.58 18.36
CA PHE A 167 3.17 7.59 17.66
C PHE A 167 1.67 7.34 17.77
N ARG A 168 0.90 8.43 17.87
CA ARG A 168 -0.56 8.43 17.82
C ARG A 168 -1.07 9.76 17.25
N GLU A 169 -1.46 9.75 15.99
CA GLU A 169 -1.86 10.94 15.23
C GLU A 169 -3.19 10.78 14.50
N GLU A 170 -3.69 11.89 13.97
CA GLU A 170 -4.89 11.91 13.12
C GLU A 170 -4.65 11.41 11.68
N SER A 171 -3.42 11.55 11.17
CA SER A 171 -3.00 11.16 9.82
C SER A 171 -1.64 10.47 9.82
N ALA A 172 -1.35 9.65 8.81
CA ALA A 172 -0.02 9.06 8.62
C ALA A 172 1.01 10.15 8.26
N GLY A 173 0.58 11.22 7.58
CA GLY A 173 1.39 12.40 7.31
C GLY A 173 1.88 13.08 8.59
N SER A 174 1.00 13.24 9.59
CA SER A 174 1.35 13.82 10.90
C SER A 174 2.34 12.93 11.65
N VAL A 175 2.21 11.60 11.56
CA VAL A 175 3.20 10.67 12.15
C VAL A 175 4.57 10.88 11.50
N LYS A 176 4.61 10.96 10.16
CA LYS A 176 5.84 11.20 9.40
C LYS A 176 6.50 12.52 9.81
N ALA A 177 5.72 13.60 9.92
CA ALA A 177 6.24 14.91 10.32
C ALA A 177 6.94 14.84 11.69
N ARG A 178 6.29 14.25 12.71
CA ARG A 178 6.89 14.07 14.04
C ARG A 178 8.17 13.22 14.01
N PHE A 179 8.20 12.15 13.21
CA PHE A 179 9.41 11.35 13.08
C PHE A 179 10.57 12.11 12.41
N LEU A 180 10.28 13.04 11.50
CA LEU A 180 11.29 13.88 10.87
C LEU A 180 11.86 14.93 11.83
N GLU A 181 11.10 15.35 12.84
CA GLU A 181 11.53 16.28 13.89
C GLU A 181 12.54 15.65 14.86
N PHE A 182 12.62 14.32 14.95
CA PHE A 182 13.60 13.66 15.81
C PHE A 182 15.03 13.98 15.38
N ASP A 183 15.86 14.42 16.29
CA ASP A 183 17.30 14.56 16.05
C ASP A 183 18.02 13.23 16.30
N GLU A 184 19.34 13.20 16.07
CA GLU A 184 20.15 12.00 16.30
C GLU A 184 20.13 11.56 17.78
N SER A 185 19.98 12.50 18.72
CA SER A 185 19.93 12.21 20.14
C SER A 185 18.65 11.44 20.51
N SER A 186 17.52 11.86 19.94
CA SER A 186 16.22 11.22 20.09
C SER A 186 16.23 9.84 19.47
N LEU A 187 16.75 9.70 18.24
CA LEU A 187 16.86 8.40 17.58
C LEU A 187 17.76 7.44 18.36
N THR A 188 18.85 7.94 18.95
CA THR A 188 19.74 7.14 19.81
C THR A 188 19.01 6.68 21.07
N ALA A 189 18.26 7.55 21.74
CA ALA A 189 17.49 7.18 22.92
C ALA A 189 16.45 6.09 22.62
N PHE A 190 15.72 6.21 21.49
CA PHE A 190 14.79 5.18 21.04
C PHE A 190 15.47 3.87 20.69
N LEU A 191 16.65 3.91 20.05
CA LEU A 191 17.45 2.72 19.78
C LEU A 191 17.83 2.02 21.09
N LEU A 192 18.36 2.75 22.08
CA LEU A 192 18.75 2.18 23.37
C LEU A 192 17.54 1.56 24.09
N SER A 193 16.38 2.21 24.02
CA SER A 193 15.13 1.66 24.57
C SER A 193 14.62 0.41 23.83
N ALA A 194 14.98 0.21 22.55
CA ALA A 194 14.60 -0.97 21.79
C ALA A 194 15.59 -2.14 21.96
N LEU A 195 16.80 -1.85 22.47
CA LEU A 195 17.84 -2.83 22.76
C LEU A 195 17.74 -3.42 24.18
N SER A 196 17.04 -2.74 25.09
CA SER A 196 16.79 -3.17 26.48
C SER A 196 15.70 -4.23 26.57
#